data_AF-A0A4Q7PN05-F1
#
_entry.id   AF-A0A4Q7PN05-F1
#
_cell.length_a   1.000
_cell.length_b   1.000
_cell.length_c   1.000
_cell.angle_alpha   90.00
_cell.angle_beta   90.00
_cell.angle_gamma   90.00
#
_symmetry.space_group_name_H-M   'P 1'
#
loop_
_entity.id
_entity.type
_entity.pdbx_description
1 polymer ?
#
loop_
_entity_poly.entity_id
_entity_poly.type
_entity_poly.pdbx_seq_one_letter_code
_entity_poly.pdbx_strand_id
1 'polypeptide(L)'
;MSGRKESQKKGFTLVELIVVLVILAILAAILVPALLRYIDKAKSAEAVLSCRQLVNSSQAVATALYAKYPVNEVGEAINSADQKDEVKKLADVPGSLVGDIFIDTGKVSRLIYRHSDNTVVVYDVTQNPVYQIDPEATSSISAVEQAIRNGNQDASDLHANGNRYPGRESVIAEMVKNGGLLAVDSYQKRGTVYQNDSDQLYWRPYYIDITNPQSFLFANTGNTGHAKWEAKLVYYNGSIYQSTKKDANGNYIGISIASVSNTKNGGISDISQLPDWLTANGFVKVK
;
A
#
# COMPACT_ATOMS: atom_id res chain seq x y z
N MET A 1 63.14 61.84 -32.41
CA MET A 1 63.11 60.81 -31.34
C MET A 1 61.65 60.58 -30.97
N SER A 2 61.07 59.43 -31.30
CA SER A 2 59.66 59.11 -31.04
C SER A 2 59.56 58.41 -29.68
N GLY A 3 58.92 59.05 -28.70
CA GLY A 3 58.71 58.49 -27.37
C GLY A 3 57.62 57.43 -27.38
N ARG A 4 57.98 56.16 -27.17
CA ARG A 4 57.04 55.06 -26.96
C ARG A 4 56.28 55.30 -25.65
N LYS A 5 54.98 55.56 -25.72
CA LYS A 5 54.07 55.47 -24.56
C LYS A 5 53.99 54.00 -24.14
N GLU A 6 54.64 53.64 -23.04
CA GLU A 6 54.38 52.36 -22.38
C GLU A 6 52.96 52.38 -21.80
N SER A 7 52.10 51.51 -22.33
CA SER A 7 50.80 51.24 -21.74
C SER A 7 51.02 50.49 -20.42
N GLN A 8 50.84 51.18 -19.30
CA GLN A 8 50.81 50.53 -17.99
C GLN A 8 49.69 49.48 -17.99
N LYS A 9 50.07 48.21 -18.06
CA LYS A 9 49.15 47.10 -17.85
C LYS A 9 48.73 47.16 -16.38
N LYS A 10 47.50 47.62 -16.11
CA LYS A 10 46.87 47.50 -14.79
C LYS A 10 46.72 46.02 -14.47
N GLY A 11 47.64 45.48 -13.68
CA GLY A 11 47.57 44.12 -13.17
C GLY A 11 46.48 44.02 -12.10
N PHE A 12 45.66 42.98 -12.20
CA PHE A 12 44.66 42.64 -11.18
C PHE A 12 45.39 42.33 -9.86
N THR A 13 44.93 42.88 -8.73
CA THR A 13 45.58 42.63 -7.44
C THR A 13 45.14 41.27 -6.88
N LEU A 14 46.02 40.57 -6.17
CA LEU A 14 45.67 39.33 -5.45
C LEU A 14 44.53 39.56 -4.44
N VAL A 15 44.47 40.76 -3.86
CA VAL A 15 43.42 41.16 -2.92
C VAL A 15 42.05 41.21 -3.61
N GLU A 16 41.95 41.84 -4.79
CA GLU A 16 40.69 41.88 -5.56
C GLU A 16 40.18 40.47 -5.89
N LEU A 17 41.09 39.55 -6.25
CA LEU A 17 40.70 38.17 -6.54
C LEU A 17 40.15 37.45 -5.30
N ILE A 18 40.81 37.58 -4.15
CA ILE A 18 40.40 36.92 -2.90
C ILE A 18 39.05 37.45 -2.41
N VAL A 19 38.81 38.77 -2.48
CA VAL A 19 37.53 39.36 -2.09
C VAL A 19 36.38 38.81 -2.94
N VAL A 20 36.59 38.69 -4.26
CA VAL A 20 35.59 38.11 -5.17
C VAL A 20 35.32 36.64 -4.83
N LEU A 21 36.37 35.85 -4.59
CA LEU A 21 36.22 34.43 -4.21
C LEU A 21 35.45 34.28 -2.88
N VAL A 22 35.70 35.14 -1.90
CA VAL A 22 34.98 35.13 -0.62
C VAL A 22 33.50 35.43 -0.84
N ILE A 23 33.16 36.44 -1.65
CA ILE A 23 31.75 36.77 -1.95
C ILE A 23 31.07 35.61 -2.68
N LEU A 24 31.73 35.00 -3.68
CA LEU A 24 31.20 33.84 -4.40
C LEU A 24 30.98 32.64 -3.47
N ALA A 25 31.89 32.39 -2.52
CA ALA A 25 31.77 31.32 -1.55
C ALA A 25 30.54 31.52 -0.63
N ILE A 26 30.32 32.74 -0.14
CA ILE A 26 29.16 33.07 0.71
C ILE A 26 27.85 32.89 -0.06
N LEU A 27 27.79 33.38 -1.30
CA LEU A 27 26.59 33.23 -2.15
C LEU A 27 26.30 31.76 -2.47
N ALA A 28 27.33 30.98 -2.82
CA ALA A 28 27.19 29.55 -3.10
C ALA A 28 26.69 28.77 -1.87
N ALA A 29 27.20 29.10 -0.67
CA ALA A 29 26.80 28.44 0.57
C ALA A 29 25.30 28.59 0.87
N ILE A 30 24.68 29.72 0.50
CA ILE A 30 23.23 29.95 0.69
C ILE A 30 22.43 29.36 -0.47
N LEU A 31 22.93 29.48 -1.71
CA LEU A 31 22.20 29.10 -2.91
C LEU A 31 22.08 27.57 -3.08
N VAL A 32 23.15 26.82 -2.83
CA VAL A 32 23.18 25.35 -3.02
C VAL A 32 22.08 24.62 -2.22
N PRO A 33 21.93 24.82 -0.89
CA PRO A 33 20.87 24.12 -0.14
C PRO A 33 19.46 24.54 -0.58
N ALA A 34 19.27 25.80 -0.98
CA ALA A 34 17.99 26.25 -1.52
C ALA A 34 17.66 25.54 -2.84
N LEU A 35 18.63 25.45 -3.75
CA LEU A 35 18.48 24.78 -5.05
C LEU A 35 18.16 23.29 -4.88
N LEU A 36 18.84 22.59 -3.98
CA LEU A 36 18.57 21.17 -3.70
C LEU A 36 17.11 20.96 -3.23
N ARG A 37 16.61 21.81 -2.33
CA ARG A 37 15.20 21.74 -1.90
C ARG A 37 14.20 21.99 -3.04
N TYR A 38 14.53 22.87 -3.97
CA TYR A 38 13.68 23.10 -5.15
C TYR A 38 13.66 21.90 -6.08
N ILE A 39 14.82 21.25 -6.27
CA ILE A 39 14.93 20.01 -7.06
C ILE A 39 14.09 18.90 -6.41
N ASP A 40 14.21 18.70 -5.11
CA ASP A 40 13.45 17.66 -4.39
C ASP A 40 11.93 17.91 -4.46
N LYS A 41 11.51 19.18 -4.36
CA LYS A 41 10.12 19.59 -4.53
C LYS A 41 9.61 19.34 -5.95
N ALA A 42 10.44 19.59 -6.97
CA ALA A 42 10.10 19.35 -8.37
C ALA A 42 9.93 17.84 -8.63
N LYS A 43 10.88 17.02 -8.17
CA LYS A 43 10.80 15.54 -8.24
C LYS A 43 9.55 15.00 -7.55
N SER A 44 9.27 15.48 -6.33
CA SER A 44 8.07 15.13 -5.57
C SER A 44 6.79 15.46 -6.34
N ALA A 45 6.73 16.64 -6.97
CA ALA A 45 5.58 17.05 -7.77
C ALA A 45 5.41 16.19 -9.04
N GLU A 46 6.52 15.89 -9.73
CA GLU A 46 6.54 15.02 -10.90
C GLU A 46 6.07 13.59 -10.58
N ALA A 47 6.52 13.04 -9.45
CA ALA A 47 6.08 11.73 -8.98
C ALA A 47 4.57 11.71 -8.69
N VAL A 48 4.03 12.76 -8.06
CA VAL A 48 2.59 12.89 -7.79
C VAL A 48 1.78 13.04 -9.09
N LEU A 49 2.28 13.80 -10.07
CA LEU A 49 1.63 13.93 -11.39
C LEU A 49 1.62 12.60 -12.15
N SER A 50 2.74 11.88 -12.14
CA SER A 50 2.83 10.54 -12.72
C SER A 50 1.86 9.57 -12.04
N CYS A 51 1.76 9.62 -10.70
CA CYS A 51 0.80 8.81 -9.96
C CYS A 51 -0.65 9.13 -10.37
N ARG A 52 -1.00 10.42 -10.54
CA ARG A 52 -2.32 10.84 -11.05
C ARG A 52 -2.61 10.25 -12.44
N GLN A 53 -1.63 10.27 -13.34
CA GLN A 53 -1.77 9.69 -14.67
C GLN A 53 -2.00 8.18 -14.59
N LEU A 54 -1.27 7.48 -13.71
CA LEU A 54 -1.48 6.06 -13.44
C LEU A 54 -2.88 5.76 -12.87
N VAL A 55 -3.39 6.59 -11.96
CA VAL A 55 -4.77 6.48 -11.43
C VAL A 55 -5.80 6.62 -12.55
N ASN A 56 -5.63 7.61 -13.44
CA ASN A 56 -6.54 7.83 -14.56
C ASN A 56 -6.54 6.64 -15.53
N SER A 57 -5.37 6.10 -15.87
CA SER A 57 -5.26 4.92 -16.74
C SER A 57 -5.83 3.67 -16.06
N SER A 58 -5.59 3.49 -14.76
CA SER A 58 -6.21 2.43 -13.95
C SER A 58 -7.73 2.53 -13.98
N GLN A 59 -8.28 3.74 -13.85
CA GLN A 59 -9.72 3.97 -13.94
C GLN A 59 -10.27 3.66 -15.33
N ALA A 60 -9.54 3.99 -16.40
CA ALA A 60 -9.95 3.68 -17.77
C ALA A 60 -10.04 2.16 -17.99
N VAL A 61 -9.02 1.41 -17.57
CA VAL A 61 -9.02 -0.06 -17.65
C VAL A 61 -10.12 -0.67 -16.79
N ALA A 62 -10.28 -0.22 -15.54
CA ALA A 62 -11.39 -0.64 -14.67
C ALA A 62 -12.76 -0.45 -15.36
N THR A 63 -12.95 0.71 -15.99
CA THR A 63 -14.18 1.04 -16.71
C THR A 63 -14.44 0.08 -17.88
N ALA A 64 -13.40 -0.30 -18.63
CA ALA A 64 -13.52 -1.29 -19.70
C ALA A 64 -13.85 -2.70 -19.17
N LEU A 65 -13.34 -3.06 -17.98
CA LEU A 65 -13.58 -4.36 -17.35
C LEU A 65 -15.02 -4.51 -16.83
N TYR A 66 -15.69 -3.43 -16.43
CA TYR A 66 -17.11 -3.48 -16.05
C TYR A 66 -18.05 -3.94 -17.18
N ALA A 67 -17.61 -3.89 -18.44
CA ALA A 67 -18.37 -4.45 -19.55
C ALA A 67 -18.25 -5.98 -19.66
N LYS A 68 -17.28 -6.59 -18.98
CA LYS A 68 -16.91 -8.02 -19.10
C LYS A 68 -17.10 -8.81 -17.81
N TYR A 69 -16.97 -8.16 -16.66
CA TYR A 69 -16.99 -8.80 -15.35
C TYR A 69 -18.07 -8.19 -14.45
N PRO A 70 -18.68 -8.98 -13.55
CA PRO A 70 -19.48 -8.49 -12.44
C PRO A 70 -18.73 -7.44 -11.61
N VAL A 71 -19.46 -6.49 -11.02
CA VAL A 71 -18.88 -5.34 -10.30
C VAL A 71 -17.93 -5.78 -9.18
N ASN A 72 -18.28 -6.86 -8.47
CA ASN A 72 -17.49 -7.44 -7.38
C ASN A 72 -16.22 -8.18 -7.84
N GLU A 73 -16.08 -8.48 -9.14
CA GLU A 73 -14.91 -9.19 -9.69
C GLU A 73 -13.91 -8.26 -10.38
N VAL A 74 -14.29 -7.02 -10.69
CA VAL A 74 -13.41 -6.08 -11.41
C VAL A 74 -12.12 -5.78 -10.65
N GLY A 75 -12.18 -5.73 -9.32
CA GLY A 75 -10.99 -5.55 -8.47
C GLY A 75 -9.97 -6.67 -8.64
N GLU A 76 -10.39 -7.92 -8.83
CA GLU A 76 -9.47 -9.02 -9.13
C GLU A 76 -9.01 -8.96 -10.59
N ALA A 77 -9.95 -8.74 -11.52
CA ALA A 77 -9.67 -8.74 -12.95
C ALA A 77 -8.62 -7.70 -13.35
N ILE A 78 -8.69 -6.46 -12.83
CA ILE A 78 -7.72 -5.41 -13.11
C ILE A 78 -6.31 -5.76 -12.61
N ASN A 79 -6.22 -6.63 -11.60
CA ASN A 79 -4.95 -7.00 -11.00
C ASN A 79 -4.25 -8.18 -11.68
N SER A 80 -4.86 -8.77 -12.71
CA SER A 80 -4.18 -9.73 -13.59
C SER A 80 -3.00 -9.08 -14.33
N ALA A 81 -2.00 -9.90 -14.69
CA ALA A 81 -0.78 -9.42 -15.34
C ALA A 81 -1.06 -8.61 -16.61
N ASP A 82 -1.94 -9.13 -17.49
CA ASP A 82 -2.30 -8.49 -18.75
C ASP A 82 -2.95 -7.12 -18.55
N GLN A 83 -3.84 -7.00 -17.56
CA GLN A 83 -4.53 -5.73 -17.28
C GLN A 83 -3.59 -4.70 -16.63
N LYS A 84 -2.70 -5.13 -15.73
CA LYS A 84 -1.66 -4.23 -15.17
C LYS A 84 -0.68 -3.75 -16.24
N ASP A 85 -0.33 -4.59 -17.20
CA ASP A 85 0.49 -4.21 -18.35
C ASP A 85 -0.23 -3.18 -19.23
N GLU A 86 -1.53 -3.34 -19.44
CA GLU A 86 -2.34 -2.35 -20.18
C GLU A 86 -2.42 -1.01 -19.43
N VAL A 87 -2.66 -1.03 -18.12
CA VAL A 87 -2.62 0.17 -17.27
C VAL A 87 -1.28 0.89 -17.41
N LYS A 88 -0.17 0.15 -17.39
CA LYS A 88 1.17 0.72 -17.53
C LYS A 88 1.39 1.35 -18.91
N LYS A 89 0.97 0.68 -19.98
CA LYS A 89 1.05 1.19 -21.35
C LYS A 89 0.23 2.46 -21.54
N LEU A 90 -1.00 2.48 -21.02
CA LEU A 90 -1.88 3.65 -21.10
C LEU A 90 -1.38 4.81 -20.24
N ALA A 91 -0.77 4.51 -19.08
CA ALA A 91 -0.23 5.54 -18.20
C ALA A 91 1.00 6.22 -18.82
N ASP A 92 1.88 5.49 -19.50
CA ASP A 92 3.13 6.02 -20.08
C ASP A 92 3.91 6.90 -19.08
N VAL A 93 4.17 6.33 -17.90
CA VAL A 93 4.87 7.00 -16.81
C VAL A 93 6.23 6.33 -16.55
N PRO A 94 7.25 7.09 -16.08
CA PRO A 94 8.61 6.58 -15.91
C PRO A 94 8.76 5.52 -14.80
N GLY A 95 7.76 5.36 -13.93
CA GLY A 95 7.76 4.43 -12.80
C GLY A 95 6.86 3.20 -13.00
N SER A 96 6.49 2.59 -11.88
CA SER A 96 5.69 1.37 -11.85
C SER A 96 4.62 1.37 -10.76
N LEU A 97 3.49 0.72 -11.03
CA LEU A 97 2.55 0.29 -9.99
C LEU A 97 3.27 -0.64 -8.98
N VAL A 98 2.95 -0.48 -7.71
CA VAL A 98 3.36 -1.38 -6.62
C VAL A 98 2.12 -2.01 -6.02
N GLY A 99 2.10 -3.34 -5.95
CA GLY A 99 0.95 -4.08 -5.42
C GLY A 99 -0.27 -3.97 -6.34
N ASP A 100 -1.45 -3.92 -5.73
CA ASP A 100 -2.73 -4.00 -6.43
C ASP A 100 -3.39 -2.62 -6.58
N ILE A 101 -4.23 -2.52 -7.60
CA ILE A 101 -5.16 -1.41 -7.79
C ILE A 101 -6.45 -1.79 -7.08
N PHE A 102 -6.84 -0.99 -6.10
CA PHE A 102 -8.06 -1.21 -5.34
C PHE A 102 -9.19 -0.40 -5.93
N ILE A 103 -10.35 -1.03 -6.00
CA ILE A 103 -11.56 -0.45 -6.58
C ILE A 103 -12.67 -0.49 -5.54
N ASP A 104 -13.32 0.65 -5.33
CA ASP A 104 -14.50 0.80 -4.50
C ASP A 104 -15.61 1.43 -5.34
N THR A 105 -16.76 0.75 -5.42
CA THR A 105 -17.98 1.27 -6.05
C THR A 105 -17.74 1.89 -7.44
N GLY A 106 -17.06 1.17 -8.34
CA GLY A 106 -16.80 1.68 -9.71
C GLY A 106 -15.51 2.47 -9.88
N LYS A 107 -14.86 2.89 -8.79
CA LYS A 107 -13.74 3.84 -8.84
C LYS A 107 -12.48 3.27 -8.24
N VAL A 108 -11.33 3.64 -8.80
CA VAL A 108 -10.04 3.40 -8.14
C VAL A 108 -10.06 4.12 -6.79
N SER A 109 -9.90 3.37 -5.72
CA SER A 109 -9.91 3.87 -4.34
C SER A 109 -8.51 3.99 -3.76
N ARG A 110 -7.60 3.12 -4.20
CA ARG A 110 -6.20 3.14 -3.77
C ARG A 110 -5.27 2.50 -4.80
N LEU A 111 -4.08 3.06 -4.93
CA LEU A 111 -2.95 2.40 -5.59
C LEU A 111 -1.64 3.00 -5.08
N ILE A 112 -0.53 2.32 -5.35
CA ILE A 112 0.80 2.82 -5.00
C ILE A 112 1.62 2.92 -6.28
N TYR A 113 2.26 4.07 -6.45
CA TYR A 113 3.17 4.34 -7.55
C TYR A 113 4.58 4.51 -7.01
N ARG A 114 5.55 3.83 -7.61
CA ARG A 114 6.97 4.08 -7.38
C ARG A 114 7.57 4.71 -8.63
N HIS A 115 8.00 5.95 -8.50
CA HIS A 115 8.68 6.70 -9.56
C HIS A 115 10.09 6.14 -9.83
N SER A 116 10.70 6.50 -10.96
CA SER A 116 12.03 6.02 -11.38
C SER A 116 13.17 6.44 -10.44
N ASP A 117 12.98 7.53 -9.69
CA ASP A 117 13.91 8.01 -8.66
C ASP A 117 13.65 7.39 -7.27
N ASN A 118 12.80 6.36 -7.20
CA ASN A 118 12.32 5.68 -6.00
C ASN A 118 11.38 6.50 -5.10
N THR A 119 10.91 7.68 -5.52
CA THR A 119 9.83 8.36 -4.81
C THR A 119 8.56 7.52 -4.85
N VAL A 120 8.01 7.20 -3.68
CA VAL A 120 6.79 6.40 -3.54
C VAL A 120 5.61 7.33 -3.26
N VAL A 121 4.58 7.25 -4.10
CA VAL A 121 3.34 8.00 -3.95
C VAL A 121 2.19 7.03 -3.71
N VAL A 122 1.52 7.19 -2.57
CA VAL A 122 0.28 6.50 -2.24
C VAL A 122 -0.88 7.37 -2.68
N TYR A 123 -1.73 6.83 -3.55
CA TYR A 123 -3.06 7.36 -3.82
C TYR A 123 -4.05 6.63 -2.92
N ASP A 124 -4.81 7.37 -2.11
CA ASP A 124 -5.81 6.81 -1.21
C ASP A 124 -6.94 7.81 -0.96
N VAL A 125 -8.15 7.48 -1.40
CA VAL A 125 -9.33 8.38 -1.32
C VAL A 125 -9.79 8.64 0.11
N THR A 126 -9.39 7.81 1.07
CA THR A 126 -9.77 7.99 2.49
C THR A 126 -8.89 8.99 3.21
N GLN A 127 -7.79 9.41 2.59
CA GLN A 127 -6.79 10.27 3.21
C GLN A 127 -6.87 11.72 2.73
N ASN A 128 -6.39 12.63 3.57
CA ASN A 128 -6.21 14.03 3.22
C ASN A 128 -4.77 14.49 3.58
N PRO A 129 -3.90 14.78 2.59
CA PRO A 129 -4.16 14.78 1.16
C PRO A 129 -4.31 13.35 0.58
N VAL A 130 -5.07 13.23 -0.52
CA VAL A 130 -5.33 11.96 -1.21
C VAL A 130 -4.06 11.36 -1.84
N TYR A 131 -3.09 12.19 -2.22
CA TYR A 131 -1.79 11.77 -2.74
C TYR A 131 -0.73 12.09 -1.69
N GLN A 132 -0.03 11.07 -1.21
CA GLN A 132 1.00 11.20 -0.18
C GLN A 132 2.30 10.58 -0.64
N ILE A 133 3.41 11.27 -0.39
CA ILE A 133 4.74 10.68 -0.56
C ILE A 133 5.04 9.91 0.71
N ASP A 134 5.03 8.58 0.62
CA ASP A 134 5.29 7.70 1.76
C ASP A 134 6.27 6.58 1.33
N PRO A 135 7.57 6.73 1.64
CA PRO A 135 8.58 5.74 1.26
C PRO A 135 8.39 4.37 1.95
N GLU A 136 7.62 4.29 3.04
CA GLU A 136 7.37 3.04 3.79
C GLU A 136 6.18 2.23 3.24
N ALA A 137 5.38 2.81 2.34
CA ALA A 137 4.18 2.16 1.81
C ALA A 137 4.48 0.95 0.88
N THR A 138 5.65 0.93 0.23
CA THR A 138 6.01 -0.10 -0.77
C THR A 138 6.21 -1.48 -0.14
N SER A 139 6.87 -1.57 1.03
CA SER A 139 7.14 -2.84 1.72
C SER A 139 5.90 -3.43 2.40
N SER A 140 4.98 -2.55 2.80
CA SER A 140 3.89 -2.88 3.72
C SER A 140 2.68 -3.49 3.00
N ILE A 141 2.29 -2.96 1.83
CA ILE A 141 1.11 -3.45 1.08
C ILE A 141 1.48 -4.62 0.16
N SER A 142 2.66 -4.59 -0.48
CA SER A 142 3.12 -5.70 -1.33
C SER A 142 3.26 -7.02 -0.55
N ALA A 143 3.72 -6.95 0.70
CA ALA A 143 3.83 -8.11 1.58
C ALA A 143 2.45 -8.70 1.95
N VAL A 144 1.47 -7.83 2.27
CA VAL A 144 0.10 -8.25 2.61
C VAL A 144 -0.57 -8.95 1.43
N GLU A 145 -0.47 -8.38 0.25
CA GLU A 145 -1.04 -8.98 -0.96
C GLU A 145 -0.33 -10.28 -1.36
N GLN A 146 0.99 -10.36 -1.15
CA GLN A 146 1.71 -11.61 -1.32
C GLN A 146 1.27 -12.67 -0.30
N ALA A 147 0.99 -12.29 0.95
CA ALA A 147 0.48 -13.21 1.96
C ALA A 147 -0.91 -13.75 1.61
N ILE A 148 -1.79 -12.93 1.00
CA ILE A 148 -3.09 -13.39 0.47
C ILE A 148 -2.86 -14.42 -0.64
N ARG A 149 -2.03 -14.10 -1.64
CA ARG A 149 -1.75 -15.02 -2.75
C ARG A 149 -1.14 -16.34 -2.28
N ASN A 150 -0.18 -16.30 -1.36
CA ASN A 150 0.42 -17.49 -0.78
C ASN A 150 -0.62 -18.33 -0.04
N GLY A 151 -1.48 -17.70 0.78
CA GLY A 151 -2.56 -18.41 1.48
C GLY A 151 -3.57 -19.06 0.53
N ASN A 152 -3.95 -18.38 -0.56
CA ASN A 152 -4.86 -18.94 -1.57
C ASN A 152 -4.21 -20.11 -2.34
N GLN A 153 -2.90 -20.00 -2.63
CA GLN A 153 -2.14 -21.09 -3.26
C GLN A 153 -2.04 -22.30 -2.32
N ASP A 154 -1.66 -22.08 -1.06
CA ASP A 154 -1.58 -23.15 -0.05
C ASP A 154 -2.94 -23.87 0.10
N ALA A 155 -4.05 -23.12 0.09
CA ALA A 155 -5.40 -23.70 0.10
C ALA A 155 -5.67 -24.57 -1.14
N SER A 156 -5.27 -24.09 -2.32
CA SER A 156 -5.42 -24.82 -3.58
C SER A 156 -4.57 -26.10 -3.63
N ASP A 157 -3.34 -26.02 -3.14
CA ASP A 157 -2.41 -27.16 -3.09
C ASP A 157 -2.88 -28.24 -2.11
N LEU A 158 -3.40 -27.83 -0.94
CA LEU A 158 -4.02 -28.77 -0.01
C LEU A 158 -5.23 -29.48 -0.64
N HIS A 159 -6.05 -28.75 -1.41
CA HIS A 159 -7.16 -29.34 -2.16
C HIS A 159 -6.69 -30.37 -3.18
N ALA A 160 -5.67 -30.04 -3.96
CA ALA A 160 -5.08 -30.91 -4.97
C ALA A 160 -4.44 -32.18 -4.36
N ASN A 161 -3.88 -32.08 -3.15
CA ASN A 161 -3.22 -33.19 -2.44
C ASN A 161 -4.18 -34.09 -1.64
N GLY A 162 -5.46 -34.13 -2.03
CA GLY A 162 -6.44 -35.08 -1.50
C GLY A 162 -7.21 -34.61 -0.26
N ASN A 163 -6.92 -33.41 0.27
CA ASN A 163 -7.79 -32.79 1.26
C ASN A 163 -8.97 -32.13 0.53
N ARG A 164 -10.07 -32.86 0.34
CA ARG A 164 -11.22 -32.35 -0.43
C ARG A 164 -11.78 -31.02 0.11
N TYR A 165 -11.52 -30.71 1.40
CA TYR A 165 -11.92 -29.48 2.07
C TYR A 165 -10.86 -29.05 3.11
N PRO A 166 -9.72 -28.46 2.73
CA PRO A 166 -8.79 -27.88 3.71
C PRO A 166 -9.51 -26.97 4.71
N GLY A 167 -9.36 -27.22 6.00
CA GLY A 167 -9.82 -26.28 7.02
C GLY A 167 -8.97 -25.02 7.00
N ARG A 168 -9.51 -23.86 7.37
CA ARG A 168 -8.76 -22.60 7.36
C ARG A 168 -7.54 -22.68 8.29
N GLU A 169 -7.66 -23.39 9.41
CA GLU A 169 -6.54 -23.70 10.29
C GLU A 169 -5.43 -24.51 9.62
N SER A 170 -5.76 -25.38 8.65
CA SER A 170 -4.74 -26.15 7.90
C SER A 170 -3.92 -25.25 6.99
N VAL A 171 -4.58 -24.29 6.32
CA VAL A 171 -3.90 -23.27 5.51
C VAL A 171 -2.99 -22.41 6.38
N ILE A 172 -3.48 -21.91 7.51
CA ILE A 172 -2.68 -21.10 8.45
C ILE A 172 -1.50 -21.91 8.99
N ALA A 173 -1.70 -23.20 9.30
CA ALA A 173 -0.62 -24.07 9.74
C ALA A 173 0.45 -24.28 8.65
N GLU A 174 0.06 -24.38 7.38
CA GLU A 174 0.99 -24.50 6.26
C GLU A 174 1.79 -23.21 6.04
N MET A 175 1.14 -22.04 6.08
CA MET A 175 1.83 -20.74 6.03
C MET A 175 2.85 -20.58 7.16
N VAL A 176 2.53 -21.06 8.36
CA VAL A 176 3.48 -21.04 9.49
C VAL A 176 4.70 -21.92 9.23
N LYS A 177 4.54 -23.10 8.61
CA LYS A 177 5.68 -23.95 8.22
C LYS A 177 6.53 -23.30 7.12
N ASN A 178 5.89 -22.59 6.19
CA ASN A 178 6.51 -22.02 5.00
C ASN A 178 7.21 -20.66 5.22
N GLY A 179 7.42 -20.24 6.47
CA GLY A 179 8.13 -19.00 6.78
C GLY A 179 7.48 -18.11 7.85
N GLY A 180 6.35 -18.54 8.42
CA GLY A 180 5.64 -17.81 9.47
C GLY A 180 4.55 -16.88 8.91
N LEU A 181 3.68 -16.41 9.81
CA LEU A 181 2.65 -15.44 9.43
C LEU A 181 3.27 -14.06 9.23
N LEU A 182 2.71 -13.31 8.27
CA LEU A 182 3.15 -11.94 8.03
C LEU A 182 2.79 -11.05 9.22
N ALA A 183 3.80 -10.39 9.80
CA ALA A 183 3.60 -9.41 10.85
C ALA A 183 2.85 -8.17 10.31
N VAL A 184 1.89 -7.67 11.10
CA VAL A 184 1.28 -6.37 10.83
C VAL A 184 2.30 -5.27 11.16
N ASP A 185 2.70 -4.50 10.16
CA ASP A 185 3.70 -3.44 10.31
C ASP A 185 3.10 -2.12 10.84
N SER A 186 3.99 -1.19 11.18
CA SER A 186 3.61 0.12 11.70
C SER A 186 2.80 0.95 10.70
N TYR A 187 3.01 0.77 9.40
CA TYR A 187 2.24 1.46 8.37
C TYR A 187 0.78 1.01 8.40
N GLN A 188 0.54 -0.30 8.49
CA GLN A 188 -0.81 -0.88 8.57
C GLN A 188 -1.52 -0.51 9.88
N LYS A 189 -0.80 -0.43 11.01
CA LYS A 189 -1.39 -0.02 12.29
C LYS A 189 -1.63 1.50 12.42
N ARG A 190 -0.91 2.34 11.66
CA ARG A 190 -0.97 3.81 11.77
C ARG A 190 -2.42 4.32 11.61
N GLY A 191 -2.90 5.11 12.56
CA GLY A 191 -4.26 5.66 12.56
C GLY A 191 -5.34 4.72 13.12
N THR A 192 -4.98 3.46 13.42
CA THR A 192 -5.88 2.53 14.12
C THR A 192 -5.76 2.69 15.63
N VAL A 193 -6.74 2.19 16.38
CA VAL A 193 -6.67 2.10 17.85
C VAL A 193 -5.54 1.19 18.35
N TYR A 194 -4.94 0.38 17.47
CA TYR A 194 -3.85 -0.54 17.77
C TYR A 194 -2.46 0.00 17.38
N GLN A 195 -2.34 1.27 16.94
CA GLN A 195 -1.05 1.81 16.48
C GLN A 195 0.07 1.73 17.52
N ASN A 196 -0.30 1.84 18.80
CA ASN A 196 0.61 1.84 19.94
C ASN A 196 0.52 0.55 20.77
N ASP A 197 -0.19 -0.48 20.28
CA ASP A 197 -0.29 -1.76 20.98
C ASP A 197 1.10 -2.42 21.02
N SER A 198 1.55 -2.82 22.22
CA SER A 198 2.82 -3.52 22.41
C SER A 198 2.83 -4.91 21.78
N ASP A 199 1.64 -5.51 21.60
CA ASP A 199 1.52 -6.83 21.02
C ASP A 199 1.72 -6.80 19.51
N GLN A 200 2.58 -7.71 19.02
CA GLN A 200 2.72 -7.94 17.59
C GLN A 200 1.48 -8.67 17.06
N LEU A 201 0.89 -8.09 16.00
CA LEU A 201 -0.23 -8.70 15.28
C LEU A 201 0.31 -9.43 14.05
N TYR A 202 -0.39 -10.47 13.63
CA TYR A 202 -0.02 -11.26 12.45
C TYR A 202 -1.24 -11.50 11.56
N TRP A 203 -1.09 -11.26 10.26
CA TRP A 203 -2.12 -11.49 9.25
C TRP A 203 -2.34 -12.98 9.02
N ARG A 204 -3.62 -13.36 8.87
CA ARG A 204 -4.08 -14.73 8.61
C ARG A 204 -5.18 -14.71 7.56
N PRO A 205 -5.18 -15.64 6.59
CA PRO A 205 -6.26 -15.73 5.61
C PRO A 205 -7.55 -16.26 6.22
N TYR A 206 -8.66 -15.75 5.66
CA TYR A 206 -10.01 -16.26 5.87
C TYR A 206 -10.72 -16.27 4.52
N TYR A 207 -11.01 -17.45 3.97
CA TYR A 207 -11.84 -17.61 2.76
C TYR A 207 -13.29 -17.90 3.13
N ILE A 208 -14.24 -17.43 2.33
CA ILE A 208 -15.67 -17.68 2.53
C ILE A 208 -16.04 -19.07 2.02
N ASP A 209 -15.70 -19.32 0.76
CA ASP A 209 -15.88 -20.59 0.08
C ASP A 209 -14.52 -21.21 -0.18
N ILE A 210 -14.45 -22.51 0.01
CA ILE A 210 -13.25 -23.31 -0.19
C ILE A 210 -13.03 -23.70 -1.64
N THR A 211 -14.09 -23.68 -2.44
CA THR A 211 -14.06 -23.95 -3.88
C THR A 211 -13.63 -22.72 -4.69
N ASN A 212 -13.78 -21.54 -4.09
CA ASN A 212 -13.28 -20.27 -4.60
C ASN A 212 -12.58 -19.51 -3.45
N PRO A 213 -11.29 -19.79 -3.20
CA PRO A 213 -10.58 -19.35 -1.99
C PRO A 213 -10.19 -17.87 -2.05
N GLN A 214 -11.07 -17.00 -2.56
CA GLN A 214 -10.94 -15.57 -2.31
C GLN A 214 -10.97 -15.36 -0.80
N SER A 215 -9.88 -14.80 -0.27
CA SER A 215 -9.69 -14.60 1.15
C SER A 215 -9.48 -13.13 1.49
N PHE A 216 -9.95 -12.75 2.67
CA PHE A 216 -9.50 -11.53 3.33
C PHE A 216 -8.47 -11.92 4.39
N LEU A 217 -7.72 -10.94 4.91
CA LEU A 217 -6.84 -11.18 6.05
C LEU A 217 -7.47 -10.64 7.32
N PHE A 218 -7.27 -11.34 8.42
CA PHE A 218 -7.50 -10.80 9.75
C PHE A 218 -6.23 -10.88 10.57
N ALA A 219 -6.08 -9.96 11.51
CA ALA A 219 -4.93 -9.93 12.39
C ALA A 219 -5.33 -10.02 13.85
N ASN A 220 -4.57 -10.84 14.57
CA ASN A 220 -4.58 -10.94 16.02
C ASN A 220 -3.18 -11.33 16.54
N THR A 221 -3.07 -11.48 17.85
CA THR A 221 -1.80 -11.71 18.53
C THR A 221 -1.34 -13.16 18.41
N GLY A 222 -0.03 -13.35 18.45
CA GLY A 222 0.63 -14.65 18.37
C GLY A 222 0.92 -15.08 16.93
N ASN A 223 2.04 -15.77 16.73
CA ASN A 223 2.46 -16.33 15.45
C ASN A 223 2.30 -17.86 15.51
N THR A 224 1.05 -18.32 15.55
CA THR A 224 0.72 -19.74 15.75
C THR A 224 -0.24 -20.22 14.68
N GLY A 225 -0.20 -21.51 14.36
CA GLY A 225 -1.18 -22.17 13.49
C GLY A 225 -2.64 -22.09 13.99
N HIS A 226 -2.84 -21.82 15.29
CA HIS A 226 -4.16 -21.59 15.86
C HIS A 226 -4.68 -20.18 15.49
N ALA A 227 -5.82 -20.16 14.81
CA ALA A 227 -6.44 -18.94 14.29
C ALA A 227 -6.97 -18.00 15.37
N LYS A 228 -7.42 -18.54 16.52
CA LYS A 228 -8.06 -17.80 17.63
C LYS A 228 -9.02 -16.73 17.12
N TRP A 229 -9.89 -17.10 16.16
CA TRP A 229 -10.84 -16.33 15.31
C TRP A 229 -11.38 -14.96 15.80
N GLU A 230 -10.56 -14.11 16.37
CA GLU A 230 -10.85 -12.85 17.04
C GLU A 230 -10.01 -11.80 16.32
N ALA A 231 -10.62 -11.01 15.45
CA ALA A 231 -9.93 -10.06 14.61
C ALA A 231 -9.82 -8.71 15.32
N LYS A 232 -8.59 -8.24 15.55
CA LYS A 232 -8.31 -6.84 15.93
C LYS A 232 -8.36 -5.96 14.68
N LEU A 233 -7.73 -6.41 13.60
CA LEU A 233 -7.77 -5.77 12.28
C LEU A 233 -8.26 -6.76 11.23
N VAL A 234 -8.90 -6.23 10.19
CA VAL A 234 -9.26 -6.96 8.96
C VAL A 234 -8.76 -6.16 7.77
N TYR A 235 -8.09 -6.84 6.85
CA TYR A 235 -7.66 -6.28 5.58
C TYR A 235 -8.46 -6.93 4.46
N TYR A 236 -9.11 -6.10 3.64
CA TYR A 236 -9.87 -6.54 2.49
C TYR A 236 -9.86 -5.47 1.40
N ASN A 237 -9.50 -5.87 0.18
CA ASN A 237 -9.50 -5.01 -1.02
C ASN A 237 -8.83 -3.65 -0.73
N GLY A 238 -7.62 -3.70 -0.16
CA GLY A 238 -6.83 -2.52 0.14
C GLY A 238 -7.25 -1.79 1.40
N SER A 239 -8.42 -2.08 1.95
CA SER A 239 -8.96 -1.36 3.10
C SER A 239 -8.59 -2.05 4.41
N ILE A 240 -8.32 -1.27 5.45
CA ILE A 240 -8.13 -1.79 6.81
C ILE A 240 -9.34 -1.40 7.66
N TYR A 241 -9.96 -2.40 8.24
CA TYR A 241 -11.01 -2.29 9.22
C TYR A 241 -10.44 -2.63 10.60
N GLN A 242 -10.89 -1.92 11.63
CA GLN A 242 -10.55 -2.21 13.02
C GLN A 242 -11.79 -2.61 13.81
N SER A 243 -11.60 -3.49 14.81
CA SER A 243 -12.62 -3.75 15.82
C SER A 243 -12.89 -2.50 16.67
N THR A 244 -14.16 -2.27 17.01
CA THR A 244 -14.60 -1.23 17.96
C THR A 244 -14.88 -1.79 19.36
N LYS A 245 -14.79 -3.11 19.56
CA LYS A 245 -15.11 -3.77 20.83
C LYS A 245 -14.10 -3.40 21.90
N LYS A 246 -14.60 -3.14 23.10
CA LYS A 246 -13.81 -2.90 24.30
C LYS A 246 -14.07 -3.98 25.35
N ASP A 247 -13.04 -4.30 26.12
CA ASP A 247 -13.19 -5.10 27.33
C ASP A 247 -13.80 -4.25 28.48
N ALA A 248 -14.01 -4.87 29.65
CA ALA A 248 -14.55 -4.19 30.83
C ALA A 248 -13.65 -3.04 31.35
N ASN A 249 -12.37 -3.03 30.97
CA ASN A 249 -11.40 -2.00 31.35
C ASN A 249 -11.30 -0.87 30.31
N GLY A 250 -12.07 -0.97 29.21
CA GLY A 250 -12.05 0.01 28.13
C GLY A 250 -10.95 -0.19 27.08
N ASN A 251 -10.18 -1.28 27.16
CA ASN A 251 -9.15 -1.61 26.17
C ASN A 251 -9.78 -2.17 24.91
N TYR A 252 -9.28 -1.79 23.74
CA TYR A 252 -9.74 -2.33 22.47
C TYR A 252 -9.30 -3.80 22.30
N ILE A 253 -10.25 -4.66 21.94
CA ILE A 253 -10.05 -6.10 21.77
C ILE A 253 -10.60 -6.59 20.43
N GLY A 254 -10.23 -7.80 20.03
CA GLY A 254 -10.74 -8.43 18.81
C GLY A 254 -12.24 -8.77 18.89
N ILE A 255 -12.87 -8.84 17.72
CA ILE A 255 -14.24 -9.34 17.54
C ILE A 255 -14.16 -10.70 16.86
N SER A 256 -14.98 -11.65 17.30
CA SER A 256 -15.04 -12.97 16.71
C SER A 256 -15.50 -12.93 15.26
N ILE A 257 -14.75 -13.56 14.37
CA ILE A 257 -15.05 -13.71 12.93
C ILE A 257 -15.29 -15.19 12.54
N ALA A 258 -15.40 -16.09 13.53
CA ALA A 258 -15.61 -17.52 13.26
C ALA A 258 -16.88 -17.78 12.45
N SER A 259 -17.92 -16.96 12.64
CA SER A 259 -19.22 -17.08 11.98
C SER A 259 -19.31 -16.39 10.62
N VAL A 260 -18.24 -15.74 10.12
CA VAL A 260 -18.31 -14.97 8.86
C VAL A 260 -18.81 -15.84 7.71
N SER A 261 -18.33 -17.08 7.55
CA SER A 261 -18.83 -17.97 6.48
C SER A 261 -20.09 -18.77 6.85
N ASN A 262 -20.71 -18.51 8.01
CA ASN A 262 -21.87 -19.27 8.49
C ASN A 262 -23.17 -18.55 8.13
N THR A 263 -23.67 -18.80 6.92
CA THR A 263 -24.89 -18.18 6.38
C THR A 263 -26.14 -18.46 7.22
N LYS A 264 -26.19 -19.54 8.00
CA LYS A 264 -27.31 -19.84 8.91
C LYS A 264 -27.36 -18.90 10.12
N ASN A 265 -26.22 -18.29 10.47
CA ASN A 265 -26.07 -17.39 11.61
C ASN A 265 -25.77 -15.95 11.17
N GLY A 266 -26.28 -15.54 10.01
CA GLY A 266 -26.07 -14.17 9.49
C GLY A 266 -24.67 -13.92 8.94
N GLY A 267 -23.90 -14.98 8.65
CA GLY A 267 -22.68 -14.91 7.85
C GLY A 267 -22.96 -14.67 6.36
N ILE A 268 -21.89 -14.52 5.59
CA ILE A 268 -21.89 -14.20 4.17
C ILE A 268 -21.59 -15.43 3.32
N SER A 269 -22.14 -15.46 2.11
CA SER A 269 -21.84 -16.48 1.09
C SER A 269 -20.89 -15.97 0.01
N ASP A 270 -20.74 -14.65 -0.11
CA ASP A 270 -19.90 -13.98 -1.09
C ASP A 270 -19.02 -12.94 -0.37
N ILE A 271 -17.73 -12.93 -0.68
CA ILE A 271 -16.76 -12.04 -0.01
C ILE A 271 -17.04 -10.56 -0.27
N SER A 272 -17.74 -10.22 -1.35
CA SER A 272 -18.18 -8.85 -1.62
C SER A 272 -19.13 -8.29 -0.56
N GLN A 273 -19.80 -9.15 0.21
CA GLN A 273 -20.67 -8.76 1.33
C GLN A 273 -19.88 -8.46 2.62
N LEU A 274 -18.56 -8.70 2.63
CA LEU A 274 -17.72 -8.55 3.82
C LEU A 274 -17.74 -7.13 4.40
N PRO A 275 -17.63 -6.03 3.62
CA PRO A 275 -17.66 -4.68 4.18
C PRO A 275 -18.93 -4.38 5.01
N ASP A 276 -20.09 -4.80 4.50
CA ASP A 276 -21.38 -4.62 5.17
C ASP A 276 -21.46 -5.48 6.43
N TRP A 277 -21.01 -6.74 6.32
CA TRP A 277 -20.96 -7.66 7.45
C TRP A 277 -20.05 -7.12 8.57
N LEU A 278 -18.85 -6.62 8.23
CA LEU A 278 -17.90 -6.04 9.16
C LEU A 278 -18.53 -4.86 9.90
N THR A 279 -19.17 -3.95 9.17
CA THR A 279 -19.82 -2.78 9.75
C THR A 279 -20.95 -3.18 10.70
N ALA A 280 -21.81 -4.13 10.29
CA ALA A 280 -22.90 -4.64 11.12
C ALA A 280 -22.40 -5.37 12.39
N ASN A 281 -21.19 -5.91 12.36
CA ASN A 281 -20.58 -6.67 13.46
C ASN A 281 -19.56 -5.86 14.27
N GLY A 282 -19.55 -4.53 14.16
CA GLY A 282 -18.76 -3.66 15.04
C GLY A 282 -17.33 -3.40 14.57
N PHE A 283 -17.06 -3.49 13.28
CA PHE A 283 -15.83 -2.99 12.68
C PHE A 283 -16.05 -1.62 12.01
N VAL A 284 -15.00 -0.82 11.94
CA VAL A 284 -15.00 0.45 11.22
C VAL A 284 -13.81 0.52 10.27
N LYS A 285 -14.04 1.03 9.06
CA LYS A 285 -12.98 1.28 8.06
C LYS A 285 -12.11 2.44 8.52
N VAL A 286 -10.80 2.22 8.61
CA VAL A 286 -9.79 3.23 9.04
C VAL A 286 -9.00 3.74 7.84
N LYS A 287 -8.80 2.87 6.86
CA LYS A 287 -8.01 3.08 5.66
C LYS A 287 -8.74 2.43 4.50
#